data_AF-A0A321LDS6-F1
#
_entry.id   AF-A0A321LDS6-F1
#
_cell.length_a   1.000
_cell.length_b   1.000
_cell.length_c   1.000
_cell.angle_alpha   90.00
_cell.angle_beta   90.00
_cell.angle_gamma   90.00
#
_symmetry.space_group_name_H-M   'P 1'
#
loop_
_entity.id
_entity.type
_entity.pdbx_description
1 polymer ?
#
loop_
_entity_poly.entity_id
_entity_poly.type
_entity_poly.pdbx_seq_one_letter_code
_entity_poly.pdbx_strand_id
1 'polypeptide(L)'
;MAVETGQKEMLAKEYLCARQMFQLGEIILPDSAWASYLLATAYAQLGENKKTLDELKKARQKGLTSRKSLDDAAFDRLRNDEAFKQFVASLPEAAK
;
A
#
# COMPACT_ATOMS: atom_id res chain seq x y z
N MET A 1 12.01 19.55 19.14
CA MET A 1 11.30 18.56 18.31
C MET A 1 11.94 17.18 18.49
N ALA A 2 11.85 16.58 19.68
CA ALA A 2 12.35 15.23 19.94
C ALA A 2 11.20 14.20 19.96
N VAL A 3 10.02 14.63 20.40
CA VAL A 3 8.80 13.81 20.46
C VAL A 3 8.30 13.45 19.05
N GLU A 4 8.26 14.41 18.13
CA GLU A 4 7.89 14.15 16.72
C GLU A 4 8.87 13.21 16.02
N THR A 5 10.17 13.33 16.31
CA THR A 5 11.21 12.46 15.78
C THR A 5 11.06 11.03 16.32
N GLY A 6 10.85 10.89 17.63
CA GLY A 6 10.61 9.58 18.26
C GLY A 6 9.32 8.91 17.78
N GLN A 7 8.23 9.66 17.62
CA GLN A 7 6.97 9.12 17.11
C GLN A 7 7.08 8.65 15.66
N LYS A 8 7.83 9.40 14.83
CA LYS A 8 8.13 9.01 13.45
C LYS A 8 8.99 7.74 13.38
N GLU A 9 9.98 7.59 14.28
CA GLU A 9 10.79 6.37 14.36
C GLU A 9 10.00 5.16 14.88
N MET A 10 9.13 5.34 15.88
CA MET A 10 8.26 4.27 16.37
C MET A 10 7.32 3.76 15.27
N LEU A 11 6.67 4.69 14.56
CA LEU A 11 5.83 4.36 13.42
C LEU A 11 6.63 3.65 12.31
N ALA A 12 7.82 4.15 11.96
CA ALA A 12 8.67 3.49 10.97
C ALA A 12 9.04 2.06 11.39
N LYS A 13 9.35 1.82 12.66
CA LYS A 13 9.65 0.50 13.20
C LYS A 13 8.45 -0.44 13.15
N GLU A 14 7.26 0.05 13.49
CA GLU A 14 5.99 -0.69 13.40
C GLU A 14 5.68 -1.07 11.94
N TYR A 15 5.86 -0.15 10.99
CA TYR A 15 5.63 -0.43 9.57
C TYR A 15 6.66 -1.39 8.97
N LEU A 16 7.91 -1.37 9.43
CA LEU A 16 8.91 -2.37 9.06
C LEU A 16 8.52 -3.77 9.54
N CYS A 17 8.04 -3.89 10.78
CA CYS A 17 7.48 -5.13 11.31
C CYS A 17 6.24 -5.58 10.53
N ALA A 18 5.31 -4.66 10.25
CA ALA A 18 4.11 -4.96 9.47
C ALA A 18 4.47 -5.44 8.06
N ARG A 19 5.43 -4.79 7.40
CA ARG A 19 5.96 -5.24 6.10
C ARG A 19 6.48 -6.68 6.18
N GLN A 20 7.28 -7.01 7.19
CA GLN A 20 7.81 -8.37 7.36
C GLN A 20 6.70 -9.40 7.60
N MET A 21 5.69 -9.05 8.40
CA MET A 21 4.53 -9.91 8.65
C MET A 21 3.67 -10.11 7.39
N PHE A 22 3.50 -9.09 6.56
CA PHE A 22 2.75 -9.20 5.31
C PHE A 22 3.52 -9.95 4.22
N GLN A 23 4.85 -9.84 4.18
CA GLN A 23 5.70 -10.68 3.31
C GLN A 23 5.57 -12.17 3.70
N LEU A 24 5.52 -12.47 5.00
CA LEU A 24 5.20 -13.83 5.48
C LEU A 24 3.77 -14.23 5.09
N GLY A 25 2.82 -13.29 5.12
CA GLY A 25 1.45 -13.49 4.63
C GLY A 25 1.37 -13.89 3.15
N GLU A 26 2.20 -13.30 2.28
CA GLU A 26 2.31 -13.75 0.87
C GLU A 26 2.91 -15.17 0.74
N ILE A 27 3.66 -15.66 1.72
CA ILE A 27 4.14 -17.05 1.71
C ILE A 27 3.02 -18.03 2.11
N ILE A 28 2.14 -17.62 3.04
CA ILE A 28 1.05 -18.45 3.56
C ILE A 28 -0.18 -18.40 2.64
N LEU A 29 -0.44 -17.25 2.00
CA LEU A 29 -1.55 -16.99 1.08
C LEU A 29 -1.06 -16.23 -0.17
N PRO A 30 -0.29 -16.91 -1.06
CA PRO A 30 0.36 -16.28 -2.21
C PRO A 30 -0.60 -15.65 -3.21
N ASP A 31 -1.83 -16.16 -3.29
CA ASP A 31 -2.83 -15.70 -4.25
C ASP A 31 -3.74 -14.58 -3.71
N SER A 32 -3.49 -14.09 -2.49
CA SER A 32 -4.35 -13.08 -1.88
C SER A 32 -4.04 -11.68 -2.38
N ALA A 33 -5.00 -11.05 -3.07
CA ALA A 33 -4.97 -9.62 -3.38
C ALA A 33 -4.80 -8.73 -2.13
N TRP A 34 -5.31 -9.21 -0.99
CA TRP A 34 -5.23 -8.52 0.29
C TRP A 34 -3.79 -8.44 0.82
N ALA A 35 -2.99 -9.49 0.62
CA ALA A 35 -1.60 -9.49 1.08
C ALA A 35 -0.75 -8.45 0.34
N SER A 36 -0.87 -8.39 -0.99
CA SER A 36 -0.19 -7.38 -1.80
C SER A 36 -0.73 -5.96 -1.51
N TYR A 37 -2.02 -5.81 -1.21
CA TYR A 37 -2.57 -4.52 -0.76
C TYR A 37 -1.96 -4.06 0.58
N LEU A 38 -1.86 -4.95 1.55
CA LEU A 38 -1.26 -4.65 2.86
C LEU A 38 0.22 -4.27 2.74
N LEU A 39 0.97 -4.95 1.86
CA LEU A 39 2.34 -4.57 1.53
C LEU A 39 2.42 -3.18 0.88
N ALA A 40 1.51 -2.88 -0.05
CA ALA A 40 1.43 -1.54 -0.64
C ALA A 40 1.20 -0.46 0.42
N THR A 41 0.27 -0.66 1.37
CA THR A 41 0.05 0.30 2.46
C THR A 41 1.28 0.47 3.35
N ALA A 42 2.01 -0.61 3.65
CA ALA A 42 3.25 -0.53 4.43
C ALA A 42 4.34 0.25 3.68
N TYR A 43 4.53 -0.01 2.38
CA TYR A 43 5.46 0.75 1.56
C TYR A 43 5.07 2.22 1.43
N ALA A 44 3.77 2.52 1.34
CA ALA A 44 3.27 3.89 1.24
C ALA A 44 3.59 4.71 2.50
N GLN A 45 3.40 4.09 3.68
CA GLN A 45 3.72 4.71 4.97
C GLN A 45 5.22 4.95 5.17
N LEU A 46 6.05 4.04 4.65
CA LEU A 46 7.51 4.17 4.62
C LEU A 46 8.02 5.19 3.56
N GLY A 47 7.13 5.70 2.69
CA GLY A 47 7.49 6.61 1.60
C GLY A 47 8.13 5.92 0.38
N GLU A 48 8.04 4.59 0.29
CA GLU A 48 8.55 3.80 -0.81
C GLU A 48 7.55 3.75 -1.98
N ASN A 49 7.34 4.90 -2.64
CA ASN A 49 6.28 5.08 -3.65
C ASN A 49 6.36 4.08 -4.83
N LYS A 50 7.57 3.77 -5.31
CA LYS A 50 7.76 2.80 -6.41
C LYS A 50 7.30 1.40 -6.01
N LYS A 51 7.65 0.95 -4.81
CA LYS A 51 7.25 -0.38 -4.32
C LYS A 51 5.76 -0.44 -3.99
N THR A 52 5.21 0.67 -3.48
CA THR A 52 3.77 0.81 -3.29
C THR A 52 3.02 0.51 -4.59
N LEU A 53 3.42 1.12 -5.71
CA LEU A 53 2.79 0.89 -7.01
C LEU A 53 2.97 -0.53 -7.55
N ASP A 54 4.13 -1.15 -7.32
CA ASP A 54 4.38 -2.54 -7.72
C ASP A 54 3.41 -3.50 -7.01
N GLU A 55 3.28 -3.35 -5.69
CA GLU A 55 2.38 -4.17 -4.87
C GLU A 55 0.90 -3.91 -5.17
N LEU A 56 0.50 -2.67 -5.46
CA LEU A 56 -0.86 -2.37 -5.91
C LEU A 56 -1.19 -3.02 -7.26
N LYS A 57 -0.23 -3.08 -8.19
CA LYS A 57 -0.40 -3.79 -9.46
C LYS A 57 -0.55 -5.29 -9.26
N LYS A 58 0.23 -5.89 -8.35
CA LYS A 58 0.06 -7.30 -7.96
C LYS A 58 -1.29 -7.54 -7.32
N ALA A 59 -1.71 -6.69 -6.39
CA ALA A 59 -3.02 -6.76 -5.76
C ALA A 59 -4.14 -6.74 -6.82
N ARG A 60 -4.02 -5.86 -7.83
CA ARG A 60 -4.95 -5.81 -8.95
C ARG A 60 -4.98 -7.09 -9.77
N GLN A 61 -3.81 -7.64 -10.12
CA GLN A 61 -3.73 -8.92 -10.86
C GLN A 61 -4.39 -10.07 -10.10
N LYS A 62 -4.34 -10.03 -8.76
CA LYS A 62 -4.96 -11.01 -7.86
C LYS A 62 -6.45 -10.71 -7.53
N GLY A 63 -7.04 -9.65 -8.08
CA GLY A 63 -8.47 -9.35 -7.94
C GLY A 63 -8.84 -8.08 -7.17
N LEU A 64 -7.89 -7.24 -6.76
CA LEU A 64 -8.18 -5.90 -6.22
C LEU A 64 -8.67 -4.98 -7.36
N THR A 65 -9.98 -4.87 -7.52
CA THR A 65 -10.61 -4.08 -8.59
C THR A 65 -11.23 -2.78 -8.08
N SER A 66 -11.38 -2.63 -6.77
CA SER A 66 -12.11 -1.53 -6.15
C SER A 66 -11.24 -0.30 -5.93
N ARG A 67 -11.52 0.79 -6.65
CA ARG A 67 -10.92 2.11 -6.42
C ARG A 67 -11.12 2.62 -4.99
N LYS A 68 -12.24 2.29 -4.34
CA LYS A 68 -12.53 2.67 -2.94
C LYS A 68 -11.45 2.21 -1.96
N SER A 69 -10.81 1.07 -2.22
CA SER A 69 -9.72 0.56 -1.38
C SER A 69 -8.49 1.46 -1.41
N LEU A 70 -8.37 2.38 -2.38
CA LEU A 70 -7.26 3.32 -2.50
C LEU A 70 -7.56 4.69 -1.90
N ASP A 71 -8.74 4.90 -1.32
CA ASP A 71 -9.09 6.13 -0.60
C ASP A 71 -8.60 6.13 0.86
N ASP A 72 -7.67 5.24 1.17
CA ASP A 72 -7.01 5.10 2.47
C ASP A 72 -5.97 6.21 2.68
N ALA A 73 -5.90 6.74 3.91
CA ALA A 73 -4.94 7.77 4.30
C ALA A 73 -3.47 7.33 4.11
N ALA A 74 -3.19 6.03 4.09
CA ALA A 74 -1.87 5.50 3.77
C ALA A 74 -1.35 5.97 2.40
N PHE A 75 -2.25 6.26 1.45
CA PHE A 75 -1.90 6.70 0.10
C PHE A 75 -1.94 8.22 -0.09
N ASP A 76 -2.20 9.01 0.95
CA ASP A 76 -2.34 10.47 0.80
C ASP A 76 -1.08 11.14 0.23
N ARG A 77 0.10 10.62 0.61
CA ARG A 77 1.39 11.08 0.05
C ARG A 77 1.55 10.76 -1.43
N LEU A 78 0.84 9.76 -1.94
CA LEU A 78 0.88 9.33 -3.34
C LEU A 78 -0.21 9.99 -4.19
N ARG A 79 -1.17 10.71 -3.60
CA ARG A 79 -2.25 11.40 -4.36
C ARG A 79 -1.73 12.35 -5.43
N ASN A 80 -0.55 12.94 -5.20
CA ASN A 80 0.11 13.85 -6.14
C ASN A 80 1.05 13.15 -7.13
N ASP A 81 1.34 11.85 -6.94
CA ASP A 81 2.19 11.08 -7.83
C ASP A 81 1.44 10.72 -9.11
N GLU A 82 2.02 11.07 -10.26
CA GLU A 82 1.39 10.84 -11.57
C GLU A 82 1.15 9.36 -11.86
N ALA A 83 2.07 8.48 -11.47
CA ALA A 83 1.92 7.05 -11.71
C ALA A 83 0.82 6.46 -10.82
N PHE A 84 0.66 6.95 -9.59
CA PHE A 84 -0.47 6.60 -8.74
C PHE A 84 -1.81 7.09 -9.30
N LYS A 85 -1.89 8.34 -9.78
CA LYS A 85 -3.10 8.85 -10.44
C LYS A 85 -3.50 8.01 -11.65
N GLN A 86 -2.53 7.68 -12.52
CA GLN A 86 -2.76 6.83 -13.68
C GLN A 86 -3.24 5.43 -13.27
N PHE A 87 -2.62 4.85 -12.23
CA PHE A 87 -3.05 3.55 -11.70
C PHE A 87 -4.50 3.59 -11.20
N VAL A 88 -4.84 4.58 -10.37
CA VAL A 88 -6.19 4.80 -9.83
C VAL A 88 -7.22 5.01 -10.95
N ALA A 89 -6.88 5.79 -11.98
CA ALA A 89 -7.74 6.03 -13.14
C ALA A 89 -7.93 4.78 -14.02
N SER A 90 -6.99 3.84 -13.97
CA SER A 90 -7.07 2.58 -14.72
C SER A 90 -7.91 1.49 -14.04
N LEU A 91 -8.38 1.72 -12.81
CA LEU A 91 -9.31 0.83 -12.12
C LEU A 91 -10.75 1.16 -12.52
N PRO A 92 -11.59 0.14 -12.75
CA PRO A 92 -13.00 0.38 -13.01
C PRO A 92 -13.63 1.10 -11.80
N GLU A 93 -14.34 2.19 -12.05
CA GLU A 93 -15.27 2.73 -11.06
C GLU A 93 -16.32 1.62 -10.85
N ALA A 94 -16.40 1.09 -9.63
CA ALA A 94 -17.09 -0.15 -9.30
C ALA A 94 -18.37 -0.33 -10.14
N ALA A 95 -18.44 -1.44 -10.89
CA ALA A 95 -19.63 -1.78 -11.66
C ALA A 95 -20.86 -1.70 -10.74
N LYS A 96 -21.81 -0.88 -11.18
CA LYS A 96 -23.07 -0.58 -10.50
C LYS A 96 -23.93 -1.83 -10.33
#